data_AF-A0A371PCJ5-F1
#
_entry.id   AF-A0A371PCJ5-F1
#
_cell.length_a   1.000
_cell.length_b   1.000
_cell.length_c   1.000
_cell.angle_alpha   90.00
_cell.angle_beta   90.00
_cell.angle_gamma   90.00
#
_symmetry.space_group_name_H-M   'P 1'
#
loop_
_entity.id
_entity.type
_entity.pdbx_description
1 polymer ?
#
loop_
_entity_poly.entity_id
_entity_poly.type
_entity_poly.pdbx_seq_one_letter_code
_entity_poly.pdbx_strand_id
1 'polypeptide(L)'
;MQGVGSASPVVHGHPRRLAYADPPYPGRAATYYRDHPDYGGEVDHAELVRRLDVEYDAWALSTAADALQDVLAVCPPGVRVAAWVRGERPNKDAQTPLNSWEPVIYAGAIRRLPADATRRVEQLDASRSAEQTRLVVPASHDASHPAAATAQRVDSLAYRAVARTTDPHRVVGAKPAAFWRWMFELLGATVEDTFIDVFPASGGGGKAWAAYTGSVAQDLHDASRSTVVPSAMRTSAS
;
A
#
# COMPACT_ATOMS: atom_id res chain seq x y z
N MET A 1 32.73 -21.23 29.54
CA MET A 1 32.67 -20.14 28.53
C MET A 1 31.75 -20.60 27.41
N GLN A 2 30.48 -20.18 27.40
CA GLN A 2 29.57 -20.38 26.27
C GLN A 2 29.32 -19.01 25.64
N GLY A 3 29.62 -18.90 24.35
CA GLY A 3 29.51 -17.68 23.58
C GLY A 3 28.06 -17.27 23.42
N VAL A 4 27.78 -16.01 23.76
CA VAL A 4 26.53 -15.32 23.48
C VAL A 4 26.39 -15.27 21.96
N GLY A 5 25.33 -15.87 21.42
CA GLY A 5 24.98 -15.77 20.01
C GLY A 5 24.71 -14.31 19.68
N SER A 6 25.64 -13.68 18.97
CA SER A 6 25.45 -12.36 18.39
C SER A 6 24.30 -12.45 17.39
N ALA A 7 23.22 -11.71 17.66
CA ALA A 7 22.18 -11.46 16.68
C ALA A 7 22.87 -10.95 15.40
N SER A 8 22.72 -11.69 14.30
CA SER A 8 23.20 -11.24 13.00
C SER A 8 22.59 -9.86 12.73
N PRO A 9 23.37 -8.87 12.28
CA PRO A 9 22.82 -7.57 11.94
C PRO A 9 21.75 -7.77 10.87
N VAL A 10 20.55 -7.23 11.11
CA VAL A 10 19.52 -7.11 10.08
C VAL A 10 20.19 -6.38 8.92
N VAL A 11 20.43 -7.08 7.80
CA VAL A 11 20.95 -6.46 6.59
C VAL A 11 19.81 -5.62 6.03
N HIS A 12 19.74 -4.36 6.44
CA HIS A 12 18.88 -3.39 5.79
C HIS A 12 19.41 -3.25 4.35
N GLY A 13 18.58 -3.58 3.37
CA GLY A 13 18.89 -3.26 1.97
C GLY A 13 19.17 -1.77 1.82
N HIS A 14 19.85 -1.38 0.75
CA HIS A 14 20.00 0.04 0.44
C HIS A 14 18.61 0.69 0.31
N PRO A 15 18.44 1.93 0.81
CA PRO A 15 17.25 2.75 0.56
C PRO A 15 16.82 2.68 -0.91
N ARG A 16 15.58 2.28 -1.18
CA ARG A 16 15.06 2.18 -2.54
C ARG A 16 14.38 3.47 -2.98
N ARG A 17 14.36 3.68 -4.30
CA ARG A 17 13.61 4.73 -4.97
C ARG A 17 12.32 4.11 -5.50
N LEU A 18 11.20 4.51 -4.91
CA LEU A 18 9.87 4.04 -5.28
C LEU A 18 9.16 5.09 -6.13
N ALA A 19 8.39 4.65 -7.12
CA ALA A 19 7.54 5.53 -7.91
C ALA A 19 6.10 5.05 -7.99
N TYR A 20 5.18 6.01 -8.13
CA TYR A 20 3.82 5.76 -8.56
C TYR A 20 3.46 6.68 -9.73
N ALA A 21 2.77 6.14 -10.73
CA ALA A 21 2.25 6.87 -11.86
C ALA A 21 0.73 6.66 -12.02
N ASP A 22 0.02 7.75 -12.27
CA ASP A 22 -1.40 7.77 -12.64
C ASP A 22 -1.58 8.75 -13.81
N PRO A 23 -1.03 8.41 -14.99
CA PRO A 23 -1.12 9.28 -16.15
C PRO A 23 -2.58 9.40 -16.59
N PRO A 24 -2.94 10.42 -17.39
CA PRO A 24 -4.09 10.30 -18.27
C PRO A 24 -4.00 8.99 -19.05
N TYR A 25 -4.95 8.07 -18.82
CA TYR A 25 -4.88 6.74 -19.43
C TYR A 25 -5.00 6.83 -20.96
N PRO A 26 -4.51 5.84 -21.71
CA PRO A 26 -4.50 5.86 -23.17
C PRO A 26 -5.85 6.29 -23.75
N GLY A 27 -5.81 7.29 -24.63
CA GLY A 27 -6.98 7.86 -25.31
C GLY A 27 -7.86 8.78 -24.46
N ARG A 28 -7.47 9.09 -23.23
CA ARG A 28 -8.27 9.90 -22.28
C ARG A 28 -7.71 11.29 -22.01
N ALA A 29 -6.48 11.59 -22.44
CA ALA A 29 -5.84 12.87 -22.14
C ALA A 29 -6.68 14.06 -22.63
N ALA A 30 -7.09 14.03 -23.90
CA ALA A 30 -7.89 15.10 -24.48
C ALA A 30 -9.31 15.17 -23.91
N THR A 31 -9.88 14.07 -23.42
CA THR A 31 -11.24 14.04 -22.87
C THR A 31 -11.34 14.75 -21.53
N TYR A 32 -10.34 14.57 -20.67
CA TYR A 32 -10.38 15.07 -19.30
C TYR A 32 -9.53 16.32 -19.06
N TYR A 33 -8.50 16.53 -19.88
CA TYR A 33 -7.48 17.53 -19.59
C TYR A 33 -7.28 18.57 -20.70
N ARG A 34 -8.00 18.50 -21.83
CA ARG A 34 -7.83 19.46 -22.95
C ARG A 34 -7.92 20.93 -22.55
N ASP A 35 -8.80 21.25 -21.61
CA ASP A 35 -9.02 22.62 -21.14
C ASP A 35 -8.14 22.95 -19.90
N HIS A 36 -7.27 22.03 -19.48
CA HIS A 36 -6.35 22.25 -18.37
C HIS A 36 -5.14 23.10 -18.85
N PRO A 37 -4.70 24.11 -18.08
CA PRO A 37 -3.55 24.95 -18.45
C PRO A 37 -2.27 24.15 -18.74
N ASP A 38 -2.10 23.02 -18.06
CA ASP A 38 -0.93 22.14 -18.18
C ASP A 38 -1.13 20.98 -19.17
N TYR A 39 -2.07 21.08 -20.10
CA TYR A 39 -2.32 20.03 -21.10
C TYR A 39 -1.11 19.83 -22.02
N GLY A 40 -0.37 18.75 -21.83
CA GLY A 40 0.82 18.38 -22.61
C GLY A 40 0.56 17.46 -23.80
N GLY A 41 -0.70 17.13 -24.10
CA GLY A 41 -1.06 16.12 -25.10
C GLY A 41 -1.21 14.70 -24.51
N GLU A 42 -1.28 13.71 -25.41
CA GLU A 42 -1.33 12.30 -25.04
C GLU A 42 0.00 11.85 -24.42
N VAL A 43 -0.08 11.06 -23.36
CA VAL A 43 1.13 10.53 -22.70
C VAL A 43 1.69 9.37 -23.51
N ASP A 44 2.99 9.44 -23.81
CA ASP A 44 3.75 8.29 -24.32
C ASP A 44 3.96 7.28 -23.19
N HIS A 45 3.12 6.23 -23.18
CA HIS A 45 3.13 5.20 -22.15
C HIS A 45 4.36 4.29 -22.26
N ALA A 46 4.91 4.10 -23.46
CA ALA A 46 6.12 3.29 -23.63
C ALA A 46 7.32 3.99 -23.00
N GLU A 47 7.47 5.29 -23.25
CA GLU A 47 8.53 6.10 -22.65
C GLU A 47 8.33 6.25 -21.13
N LEU A 48 7.10 6.44 -20.66
CA LEU A 48 6.80 6.48 -19.23
C LEU A 48 7.21 5.19 -18.53
N VAL A 49 6.82 4.03 -19.06
CA VAL A 49 7.18 2.72 -18.46
C VAL A 49 8.68 2.49 -18.51
N ARG A 50 9.34 2.80 -19.62
CA ARG A 50 10.81 2.71 -19.74
C ARG A 50 11.51 3.55 -18.69
N ARG A 51 11.06 4.79 -18.46
CA ARG A 51 11.60 5.68 -17.43
C ARG A 51 11.37 5.12 -16.03
N LEU A 52 10.17 4.63 -15.74
CA LEU A 52 9.87 4.01 -14.44
C LEU A 52 10.82 2.83 -14.15
N ASP A 53 11.07 1.98 -15.14
CA ASP A 53 11.92 0.79 -15.01
C ASP A 53 13.42 1.11 -14.88
N VAL A 54 13.88 2.18 -15.51
CA VAL A 54 15.30 2.60 -15.46
C VAL A 54 15.61 3.47 -14.23
N GLU A 55 14.67 4.32 -13.82
CA GLU A 55 14.93 5.35 -12.80
C GLU A 55 14.61 4.88 -11.37
N TYR A 56 13.82 3.83 -11.17
CA TYR A 56 13.29 3.43 -9.87
C TYR A 56 13.49 1.94 -9.59
N ASP A 57 13.78 1.59 -8.33
CA ASP A 57 13.98 0.22 -7.89
C ASP A 57 12.66 -0.57 -7.81
N ALA A 58 11.54 0.15 -7.61
CA ALA A 58 10.19 -0.40 -7.67
C ALA A 58 9.20 0.68 -8.08
N TRP A 59 8.17 0.29 -8.82
CA TRP A 59 7.16 1.23 -9.30
C TRP A 59 5.79 0.59 -9.42
N ALA A 60 4.76 1.44 -9.36
CA ALA A 60 3.38 1.09 -9.65
C ALA A 60 2.76 2.09 -10.64
N LEU A 61 1.91 1.62 -11.54
CA LEU A 61 1.22 2.41 -12.54
C LEU A 61 -0.26 2.03 -12.59
N SER A 62 -1.13 3.01 -12.38
CA SER A 62 -2.58 2.84 -12.59
C SER A 62 -2.94 3.02 -14.06
N THR A 63 -3.88 2.22 -14.55
CA THR A 63 -4.53 2.41 -15.85
C THR A 63 -6.02 2.06 -15.77
N ALA A 64 -6.75 2.22 -16.87
CA ALA A 64 -8.12 1.73 -16.99
C ALA A 64 -8.16 0.26 -17.45
N ALA A 65 -9.24 -0.44 -17.11
CA ALA A 65 -9.42 -1.84 -17.48
C ALA A 65 -9.43 -2.08 -19.00
N ASP A 66 -9.96 -1.13 -19.79
CA ASP A 66 -9.99 -1.23 -21.26
C ASP A 66 -8.63 -0.90 -21.91
N ALA A 67 -7.82 -0.05 -21.28
CA ALA A 67 -6.48 0.30 -21.73
C ALA A 67 -5.40 -0.66 -21.19
N LEU A 68 -5.76 -1.63 -20.37
CA LEU A 68 -4.82 -2.54 -19.73
C LEU A 68 -3.96 -3.30 -20.75
N GLN A 69 -4.56 -3.76 -21.85
CA GLN A 69 -3.86 -4.50 -22.90
C GLN A 69 -2.77 -3.65 -23.54
N ASP A 70 -3.07 -2.40 -23.88
CA ASP A 70 -2.13 -1.48 -24.53
C ASP A 70 -0.94 -1.16 -23.61
N VAL A 71 -1.19 -0.94 -22.31
CA VAL A 71 -0.12 -0.63 -21.35
C VAL A 71 0.73 -1.86 -21.04
N LEU A 72 0.14 -3.06 -20.95
CA LEU A 72 0.90 -4.30 -20.76
C LEU A 72 1.78 -4.63 -21.97
N ALA A 73 1.36 -4.27 -23.18
CA ALA A 73 2.14 -4.51 -24.40
C ALA A 73 3.49 -3.78 -24.41
N VAL A 74 3.63 -2.68 -23.66
CA VAL A 74 4.87 -1.90 -23.54
C VAL A 74 5.63 -2.15 -22.24
N CYS A 75 5.13 -3.05 -21.38
CA CYS A 75 5.77 -3.37 -20.10
C CYS A 75 6.95 -4.34 -20.25
N PRO A 76 8.01 -4.18 -19.43
CA PRO A 76 9.09 -5.17 -19.36
C PRO A 76 8.57 -6.50 -18.81
N PRO A 77 9.28 -7.63 -19.07
CA PRO A 77 8.92 -8.91 -18.48
C PRO A 77 9.01 -8.87 -16.95
N GLY A 78 8.11 -9.58 -16.27
CA GLY A 78 8.13 -9.72 -14.81
C GLY A 78 7.27 -8.72 -14.04
N VAL A 79 6.60 -7.78 -14.73
CA VAL A 79 5.53 -6.97 -14.12
C VAL A 79 4.40 -7.87 -13.62
N ARG A 80 3.69 -7.38 -12.60
CA ARG A 80 2.47 -7.99 -12.07
C ARG A 80 1.33 -6.99 -12.15
N VAL A 81 0.10 -7.49 -12.09
CA VAL A 81 -1.12 -6.66 -12.08
C VAL A 81 -1.87 -6.92 -10.79
N ALA A 82 -2.04 -5.85 -10.03
CA ALA A 82 -2.89 -5.79 -8.85
C ALA A 82 -4.25 -5.16 -9.20
N ALA A 83 -5.26 -5.40 -8.38
CA ALA A 83 -6.63 -4.93 -8.63
C ALA A 83 -7.15 -4.07 -7.48
N TRP A 84 -7.45 -2.79 -7.77
CA TRP A 84 -8.23 -1.96 -6.86
C TRP A 84 -9.71 -2.00 -7.24
N VAL A 85 -10.50 -2.75 -6.49
CA VAL A 85 -11.96 -2.82 -6.61
C VAL A 85 -12.59 -1.64 -5.89
N ARG A 86 -13.26 -0.78 -6.65
CA ARG A 86 -13.92 0.45 -6.18
C ARG A 86 -15.38 0.24 -5.79
N GLY A 87 -15.90 -0.97 -6.02
CA GLY A 87 -17.28 -1.33 -5.77
C GLY A 87 -18.25 -0.84 -6.85
N GLU A 88 -19.51 -1.21 -6.69
CA GLU A 88 -20.55 -0.91 -7.67
C GLU A 88 -20.78 0.60 -7.83
N ARG A 89 -21.00 1.00 -9.08
CA ARG A 89 -21.50 2.33 -9.46
C ARG A 89 -22.84 2.10 -10.16
N PRO A 90 -23.97 2.15 -9.43
CA PRO A 90 -25.27 1.91 -10.03
C PRO A 90 -25.51 2.90 -11.17
N ASN A 91 -25.70 2.39 -12.38
CA ASN A 91 -26.18 3.16 -13.52
C ASN A 91 -27.35 2.39 -14.13
N LYS A 92 -28.56 2.92 -13.92
CA LYS A 92 -29.82 2.33 -14.39
C LYS A 92 -29.93 2.28 -15.92
N ASP A 93 -29.11 3.06 -16.62
CA ASP A 93 -29.10 3.17 -18.07
C ASP A 93 -27.96 2.35 -18.70
N ALA A 94 -27.20 1.59 -17.90
CA ALA A 94 -26.11 0.76 -18.38
C ALA A 94 -26.63 -0.40 -19.23
N GLN A 95 -26.20 -0.46 -20.49
CA GLN A 95 -26.54 -1.54 -21.43
C GLN A 95 -25.49 -2.67 -21.45
N THR A 96 -24.37 -2.49 -20.72
CA THR A 96 -23.26 -3.43 -20.60
C THR A 96 -22.71 -3.44 -19.17
N PRO A 97 -21.96 -4.48 -18.75
CA PRO A 97 -21.33 -4.52 -17.44
C PRO A 97 -20.42 -3.30 -17.21
N LEU A 98 -20.62 -2.63 -16.08
CA LEU A 98 -19.84 -1.45 -15.70
C LEU A 98 -18.50 -1.87 -15.07
N ASN A 99 -17.42 -1.21 -15.48
CA ASN A 99 -16.13 -1.41 -14.84
C ASN A 99 -16.14 -0.87 -13.40
N SER A 100 -15.93 -1.76 -12.43
CA SER A 100 -15.93 -1.46 -10.99
C SER A 100 -14.53 -1.49 -10.36
N TRP A 101 -13.47 -1.67 -11.14
CA TRP A 101 -12.11 -1.81 -10.65
C TRP A 101 -11.10 -0.99 -11.48
N GLU A 102 -9.87 -0.86 -10.96
CA GLU A 102 -8.71 -0.34 -11.68
C GLU A 102 -7.54 -1.31 -11.59
N PRO A 103 -6.89 -1.65 -12.71
CA PRO A 103 -5.60 -2.32 -12.69
C PRO A 103 -4.49 -1.39 -12.17
N VAL A 104 -3.63 -1.95 -11.34
CA VAL A 104 -2.37 -1.34 -10.90
C VAL A 104 -1.23 -2.27 -11.30
N ILE A 105 -0.50 -1.91 -12.36
CA ILE A 105 0.68 -2.65 -12.82
C ILE A 105 1.83 -2.30 -11.89
N TYR A 106 2.66 -3.27 -11.50
CA TYR A 106 3.78 -3.02 -10.60
C TYR A 106 4.98 -3.92 -10.85
N ALA A 107 6.17 -3.42 -10.51
CA ALA A 107 7.46 -4.09 -10.59
C ALA A 107 8.35 -3.79 -9.38
N GLY A 108 9.38 -4.61 -9.15
CA GLY A 108 10.39 -4.37 -8.09
C GLY A 108 9.91 -4.61 -6.65
N ALA A 109 8.70 -5.13 -6.44
CA ALA A 109 8.16 -5.38 -5.11
C ALA A 109 8.94 -6.46 -4.33
N ILE A 110 9.30 -6.16 -3.08
CA ILE A 110 9.95 -7.14 -2.19
C ILE A 110 8.93 -8.20 -1.75
N ARG A 111 9.24 -9.47 -2.06
CA ARG A 111 8.36 -10.62 -1.79
C ARG A 111 8.29 -11.07 -0.32
N ARG A 112 9.27 -10.71 0.53
CA ARG A 112 9.27 -11.01 1.98
C ARG A 112 9.94 -9.87 2.76
N LEU A 113 9.28 -9.35 3.80
CA LEU A 113 9.98 -8.59 4.83
C LEU A 113 10.90 -9.56 5.62
N PRO A 114 12.07 -9.12 6.09
CA PRO A 114 12.86 -9.90 7.05
C PRO A 114 11.99 -10.31 8.24
N ALA A 115 12.15 -11.55 8.70
CA ALA A 115 11.28 -12.20 9.70
C ALA A 115 11.16 -11.45 11.05
N ASP A 116 12.02 -10.47 11.30
CA ASP A 116 12.11 -9.74 12.56
C ASP A 116 11.06 -8.62 12.71
N ALA A 117 10.36 -8.22 11.63
CA ALA A 117 9.30 -7.22 11.68
C ALA A 117 7.92 -7.78 12.14
N THR A 118 7.75 -9.11 12.13
CA THR A 118 6.43 -9.75 12.27
C THR A 118 6.05 -10.10 13.71
N ARG A 119 6.99 -10.05 14.67
CA ARG A 119 6.80 -10.67 16.00
C ARG A 119 6.01 -9.87 17.04
N ARG A 120 5.48 -8.69 16.72
CA ARG A 120 4.80 -7.83 17.72
C ARG A 120 3.34 -7.48 17.47
N VAL A 121 2.87 -7.60 16.23
CA VAL A 121 1.46 -7.35 15.91
C VAL A 121 0.57 -8.41 16.58
N GLU A 122 1.05 -9.67 16.66
CA GLU A 122 0.31 -10.79 17.23
C GLU A 122 0.14 -10.74 18.77
N GLN A 123 1.08 -10.14 19.50
CA GLN A 123 1.04 -10.12 20.98
C GLN A 123 0.14 -9.00 21.56
N LEU A 124 -0.03 -7.90 20.83
CA LEU A 124 -0.86 -6.76 21.24
C LEU A 124 -2.37 -7.02 21.05
N ASP A 125 -2.76 -7.73 19.99
CA ASP A 125 -4.17 -8.06 19.72
C ASP A 125 -4.70 -9.22 20.59
N ALA A 126 -3.84 -10.17 20.94
CA ALA A 126 -4.16 -11.24 21.90
C ALA A 126 -4.45 -10.69 23.31
N SER A 127 -3.72 -9.64 23.71
CA SER A 127 -3.86 -9.01 25.03
C SER A 127 -5.13 -8.17 25.14
N ARG A 128 -5.54 -7.49 24.06
CA ARG A 128 -6.78 -6.69 24.02
C ARG A 128 -8.05 -7.54 23.93
N SER A 129 -7.98 -8.68 23.26
CA SER A 129 -9.12 -9.61 23.13
C SER A 129 -9.44 -10.37 24.42
N ALA A 130 -8.41 -10.68 25.24
CA ALA A 130 -8.59 -11.32 26.54
C ALA A 130 -9.25 -10.38 27.57
N GLU A 131 -8.99 -9.08 27.49
CA GLU A 131 -9.59 -8.07 28.37
C GLU A 131 -11.05 -7.79 28.00
N GLN A 132 -11.40 -7.86 26.72
CA GLN A 132 -12.75 -7.60 26.22
C GLN A 132 -13.71 -8.79 26.39
N THR A 133 -13.19 -10.02 26.49
CA THR A 133 -13.99 -11.27 26.64
C THR A 133 -14.54 -11.49 28.07
N ARG A 134 -14.22 -10.63 29.04
CA ARG A 134 -14.77 -10.74 30.42
C ARG A 134 -16.18 -10.19 30.57
N LEU A 135 -16.73 -9.52 29.56
CA LEU A 135 -18.12 -9.09 29.54
C LEU A 135 -18.86 -9.75 28.36
N VAL A 136 -19.78 -10.65 28.72
CA VAL A 136 -20.92 -11.18 27.93
C VAL A 136 -20.70 -12.49 27.13
N VAL A 137 -21.50 -13.51 27.48
CA VAL A 137 -21.83 -14.73 26.72
C VAL A 137 -23.30 -15.11 27.07
N PRO A 138 -24.06 -15.96 26.32
CA PRO A 138 -24.04 -16.42 24.91
C PRO A 138 -25.39 -16.06 24.19
N ALA A 139 -25.77 -16.39 22.95
CA ALA A 139 -25.35 -17.31 21.90
C ALA A 139 -25.95 -16.85 20.54
N SER A 140 -25.27 -17.10 19.42
CA SER A 140 -25.77 -17.99 18.36
C SER A 140 -24.69 -18.15 17.29
N HIS A 141 -24.51 -19.39 16.87
CA HIS A 141 -23.41 -19.85 16.03
C HIS A 141 -23.67 -19.51 14.56
N ASP A 142 -22.77 -18.71 13.97
CA ASP A 142 -22.22 -19.01 12.66
C ASP A 142 -20.72 -18.70 12.71
N ALA A 143 -19.97 -19.71 13.15
CA ALA A 143 -18.53 -19.59 13.40
C ALA A 143 -17.77 -19.67 12.07
N SER A 144 -17.73 -18.54 11.36
CA SER A 144 -16.61 -18.26 10.47
C SER A 144 -15.40 -18.00 11.37
N HIS A 145 -14.53 -18.99 11.52
CA HIS A 145 -13.22 -18.79 12.14
C HIS A 145 -12.58 -17.50 11.57
N PRO A 146 -12.06 -16.59 12.41
CA PRO A 146 -11.19 -15.54 11.89
C PRO A 146 -9.97 -16.27 11.33
N ALA A 147 -9.94 -16.38 9.99
CA ALA A 147 -8.76 -16.82 9.28
C ALA A 147 -7.59 -15.98 9.82
N ALA A 148 -6.58 -16.67 10.35
CA ALA A 148 -5.35 -16.06 10.82
C ALA A 148 -4.94 -14.95 9.85
N ALA A 149 -4.77 -13.72 10.35
CA ALA A 149 -4.33 -12.59 9.55
C ALA A 149 -2.89 -12.88 9.07
N THR A 150 -2.78 -13.55 7.93
CA THR A 150 -1.50 -13.86 7.33
C THR A 150 -0.81 -12.56 6.94
N ALA A 151 0.44 -12.40 7.35
CA ALA A 151 1.38 -11.36 6.93
C ALA A 151 1.73 -11.39 5.41
N GLN A 152 0.76 -11.72 4.56
CA GLN A 152 0.89 -11.80 3.10
C GLN A 152 0.36 -10.50 2.49
N ARG A 153 1.22 -9.83 1.71
CA ARG A 153 0.86 -8.67 0.89
C ARG A 153 -0.12 -9.14 -0.20
N VAL A 154 -1.36 -8.65 -0.16
CA VAL A 154 -2.42 -9.04 -1.10
C VAL A 154 -2.44 -8.06 -2.27
N ASP A 155 -2.42 -8.57 -3.50
CA ASP A 155 -2.46 -7.78 -4.74
C ASP A 155 -3.89 -7.35 -5.14
N SER A 156 -4.83 -7.40 -4.21
CA SER A 156 -6.19 -6.89 -4.38
C SER A 156 -6.62 -6.01 -3.22
N LEU A 157 -7.18 -4.84 -3.53
CA LEU A 157 -7.80 -3.95 -2.57
C LEU A 157 -9.29 -3.80 -2.91
N ALA A 158 -10.18 -4.21 -2.01
CA ALA A 158 -11.59 -3.89 -2.09
C ALA A 158 -11.89 -2.65 -1.23
N TYR A 159 -11.94 -1.47 -1.86
CA TYR A 159 -12.20 -0.22 -1.17
C TYR A 159 -12.97 0.77 -2.05
N ARG A 160 -14.22 1.03 -1.65
CA ARG A 160 -15.07 2.05 -2.27
C ARG A 160 -14.87 3.39 -1.58
N ALA A 161 -14.21 4.33 -2.25
CA ALA A 161 -14.18 5.71 -1.79
C ALA A 161 -15.57 6.33 -1.93
N VAL A 162 -16.16 6.76 -0.82
CA VAL A 162 -17.38 7.59 -0.85
C VAL A 162 -16.94 9.03 -1.13
N ALA A 163 -17.46 9.62 -2.21
CA ALA A 163 -17.13 10.98 -2.58
C ALA A 163 -17.50 11.94 -1.45
N ARG A 164 -16.52 12.68 -0.92
CA ARG A 164 -16.75 13.82 -0.04
C ARG A 164 -17.20 15.01 -0.88
N THR A 165 -18.47 15.03 -1.26
CA THR A 165 -19.05 16.05 -2.15
C THR A 165 -19.04 17.45 -1.55
N THR A 166 -18.87 17.57 -0.24
CA THR A 166 -18.80 18.84 0.50
C THR A 166 -17.38 19.37 0.72
N ASP A 167 -16.35 18.67 0.22
CA ASP A 167 -14.96 19.11 0.35
C ASP A 167 -14.59 20.07 -0.80
N PRO A 168 -14.33 21.36 -0.52
CA PRO A 168 -13.99 22.34 -1.56
C PRO A 168 -12.63 22.07 -2.21
N HIS A 169 -11.78 21.22 -1.63
CA HIS A 169 -10.49 20.81 -2.19
C HIS A 169 -10.55 19.46 -2.92
N ARG A 170 -11.77 18.93 -3.17
CA ARG A 170 -11.94 17.67 -3.89
C ARG A 170 -11.40 17.77 -5.32
N VAL A 171 -10.38 16.98 -5.60
CA VAL A 171 -9.88 16.76 -6.97
C VAL A 171 -10.49 15.49 -7.53
N VAL A 172 -11.10 15.58 -8.71
CA VAL A 172 -11.61 14.41 -9.43
C VAL A 172 -10.44 13.48 -9.75
N GLY A 173 -10.59 12.19 -9.44
CA GLY A 173 -9.53 11.19 -9.65
C GLY A 173 -8.57 11.00 -8.47
N ALA A 174 -8.67 11.80 -7.41
CA ALA A 174 -7.81 11.62 -6.24
C ALA A 174 -7.96 10.21 -5.62
N LYS A 175 -6.83 9.51 -5.49
CA LYS A 175 -6.78 8.19 -4.86
C LYS A 175 -6.96 8.31 -3.33
N PRO A 176 -7.80 7.47 -2.69
CA PRO A 176 -8.04 7.53 -1.26
C PRO A 176 -6.82 7.09 -0.44
N ALA A 177 -6.72 7.50 0.82
CA ALA A 177 -5.61 7.11 1.72
C ALA A 177 -5.43 5.58 1.83
N ALA A 178 -6.53 4.82 1.82
CA ALA A 178 -6.48 3.35 1.84
C ALA A 178 -5.77 2.76 0.61
N PHE A 179 -5.96 3.36 -0.57
CA PHE A 179 -5.24 2.98 -1.78
C PHE A 179 -3.74 3.22 -1.64
N TRP A 180 -3.34 4.40 -1.16
CA TRP A 180 -1.93 4.74 -1.00
C TRP A 180 -1.21 3.81 -0.04
N ARG A 181 -1.79 3.56 1.14
CA ARG A 181 -1.24 2.59 2.11
C ARG A 181 -1.06 1.22 1.48
N TRP A 182 -2.12 0.69 0.85
CA TRP A 182 -2.08 -0.60 0.18
C TRP A 182 -1.01 -0.65 -0.91
N MET A 183 -0.81 0.42 -1.68
CA MET A 183 0.22 0.49 -2.71
C MET A 183 1.64 0.48 -2.12
N PHE A 184 1.89 1.21 -1.02
CA PHE A 184 3.18 1.14 -0.32
C PHE A 184 3.43 -0.27 0.24
N GLU A 185 2.40 -0.90 0.80
CA GLU A 185 2.40 -2.30 1.21
C GLU A 185 2.49 -3.28 0.03
N LEU A 186 2.09 -2.89 -1.18
CA LEU A 186 2.27 -3.72 -2.38
C LEU A 186 3.75 -3.72 -2.81
N LEU A 187 4.41 -2.54 -2.77
CA LEU A 187 5.78 -2.34 -3.26
C LEU A 187 6.90 -2.77 -2.32
N GLY A 188 6.59 -3.17 -1.08
CA GLY A 188 7.65 -3.48 -0.13
C GLY A 188 8.07 -2.31 0.76
N ALA A 189 7.41 -1.16 0.68
CA ALA A 189 7.96 0.12 1.14
C ALA A 189 8.35 0.14 2.62
N THR A 190 9.54 0.65 2.92
CA THR A 190 10.04 0.88 4.28
C THR A 190 10.24 2.37 4.55
N VAL A 191 10.56 2.75 5.80
CA VAL A 191 10.79 4.16 6.19
C VAL A 191 12.09 4.72 5.64
N GLU A 192 13.03 3.84 5.29
CA GLU A 192 14.31 4.17 4.68
C GLU A 192 14.18 4.41 3.17
N ASP A 193 13.11 3.95 2.53
CA ASP A 193 12.85 4.18 1.11
C ASP A 193 12.53 5.66 0.83
N THR A 194 12.58 6.04 -0.45
CA THR A 194 12.09 7.32 -0.96
C THR A 194 10.94 7.07 -1.92
N PHE A 195 10.01 8.02 -2.04
CA PHE A 195 8.84 7.87 -2.88
C PHE A 195 8.60 9.11 -3.74
N ILE A 196 8.31 8.89 -5.03
CA ILE A 196 7.93 9.92 -6.00
C ILE A 196 6.55 9.60 -6.59
N ASP A 197 5.64 10.55 -6.48
CA ASP A 197 4.41 10.60 -7.28
C ASP A 197 4.71 11.34 -8.59
N VAL A 198 4.79 10.59 -9.70
CA VAL A 198 5.17 11.12 -11.01
C VAL A 198 4.10 12.06 -11.58
N PHE A 199 2.85 11.94 -11.09
CA PHE A 199 1.71 12.76 -11.51
C PHE A 199 1.04 13.37 -10.27
N PRO A 200 1.68 14.34 -9.59
CA PRO A 200 1.33 14.70 -8.23
C PRO A 200 -0.06 15.33 -8.08
N ALA A 201 -0.70 15.85 -9.14
CA ALA A 201 -2.03 16.46 -9.14
C ALA A 201 -2.39 17.17 -7.81
N SER A 202 -3.17 16.51 -6.94
CA SER A 202 -3.64 17.02 -5.63
C SER A 202 -2.63 16.99 -4.46
N GLY A 203 -1.42 16.48 -4.70
CA GLY A 203 -0.40 16.16 -3.71
C GLY A 203 -0.74 14.93 -2.84
N GLY A 204 -1.70 14.11 -3.27
CA GLY A 204 -2.22 12.96 -2.50
C GLY A 204 -1.14 11.95 -2.13
N GLY A 205 -0.29 11.58 -3.10
CA GLY A 205 0.80 10.62 -2.87
C GLY A 205 1.81 11.09 -1.82
N GLY A 206 2.27 12.34 -1.92
CA GLY A 206 3.23 12.91 -0.97
C GLY A 206 2.68 13.01 0.46
N LYS A 207 1.42 13.45 0.62
CA LYS A 207 0.74 13.48 1.94
C LYS A 207 0.60 12.08 2.53
N ALA A 208 0.21 11.11 1.70
CA ALA A 208 0.07 9.73 2.13
C ALA A 208 1.43 9.10 2.51
N TRP A 209 2.49 9.42 1.78
CA TRP A 209 3.85 8.96 2.09
C TRP A 209 4.32 9.46 3.46
N ALA A 210 4.17 10.76 3.74
CA ALA A 210 4.53 11.33 5.04
C ALA A 210 3.74 10.70 6.21
N ALA A 211 2.45 10.42 6.00
CA ALA A 211 1.63 9.72 7.00
C ALA A 211 2.06 8.26 7.18
N TYR A 212 2.35 7.56 6.09
CA TYR A 212 2.79 6.16 6.11
C TYR A 212 4.11 6.00 6.88
N THR A 213 5.14 6.76 6.52
CA THR A 213 6.45 6.67 7.16
C THR A 213 6.42 7.12 8.63
N GLY A 214 5.60 8.13 8.96
CA GLY A 214 5.37 8.54 10.34
C GLY A 214 4.75 7.42 11.19
N SER A 215 3.74 6.71 10.65
CA SER A 215 3.12 5.58 11.37
C SER A 215 4.07 4.40 11.55
N VAL A 216 4.80 4.00 10.51
CA VAL A 216 5.74 2.86 10.58
C VAL A 216 6.90 3.17 11.53
N ALA A 217 7.41 4.41 11.54
CA ALA A 217 8.48 4.82 12.47
C ALA A 217 8.00 4.76 13.93
N GLN A 218 6.76 5.15 14.20
CA GLN A 218 6.16 5.04 15.53
C GLN A 218 6.03 3.58 15.97
N ASP A 219 5.54 2.71 15.09
CA ASP A 219 5.40 1.28 15.38
C ASP A 219 6.76 0.62 15.68
N LEU A 220 7.81 0.98 14.93
CA LEU A 220 9.19 0.50 15.17
C LEU A 220 9.75 0.99 16.51
N HIS A 221 9.45 2.22 16.90
CA HIS A 221 9.86 2.80 18.19
C HIS A 221 9.15 2.13 19.37
N ASP A 222 7.84 1.93 19.27
CA ASP A 222 7.02 1.28 20.28
C ASP A 222 7.37 -0.21 20.43
N ALA A 223 7.67 -0.86 19.30
CA ALA A 223 8.28 -2.17 19.27
C ALA A 223 9.59 -2.16 20.05
N SER A 224 10.56 -1.32 19.68
CA SER A 224 11.89 -1.28 20.31
C SER A 224 11.81 -1.10 21.84
N ARG A 225 10.88 -0.26 22.34
CA ARG A 225 10.63 -0.06 23.77
C ARG A 225 10.04 -1.27 24.49
N SER A 226 9.19 -2.03 23.81
CA SER A 226 8.58 -3.26 24.35
C SER A 226 9.59 -4.43 24.45
N THR A 227 10.86 -4.24 24.06
CA THR A 227 11.93 -5.27 24.14
C THR A 227 12.80 -5.13 25.37
N VAL A 228 12.59 -4.07 26.17
CA VAL A 228 13.32 -3.89 27.43
C VAL A 228 12.76 -4.88 28.46
N VAL A 229 13.48 -5.98 28.66
CA VAL A 229 13.24 -6.97 29.72
C VAL A 229 13.22 -6.25 31.08
N PRO A 230 12.25 -6.50 31.98
CA PRO A 230 12.29 -5.92 33.31
C PRO A 230 13.56 -6.38 34.04
N SER A 231 14.40 -5.43 34.42
CA SER A 231 15.52 -5.69 35.32
C SER A 231 14.97 -5.87 36.73
N ALA A 232 14.76 -7.11 37.14
CA ALA A 232 14.46 -7.51 38.51
C ALA A 232 15.35 -8.71 38.86
N MET A 233 16.08 -8.80 39.96
CA MET A 233 16.32 -7.88 41.08
C MET A 233 17.63 -8.38 41.73
N ARG A 234 18.52 -7.47 42.12
CA ARG A 234 19.74 -7.78 42.88
C ARG A 234 19.39 -8.20 44.32
N THR A 235 20.29 -8.99 44.92
CA THR A 235 20.45 -9.33 46.36
C THR A 235 19.36 -10.22 46.97
N SER A 236 19.65 -11.26 47.77
CA SER A 236 20.55 -11.26 48.95
C SER A 236 21.22 -12.60 49.20
N ALA A 237 22.36 -12.52 49.89
CA ALA A 237 23.11 -13.62 50.49
C ALA A 237 22.33 -14.28 51.64
N SER A 238 22.54 -15.60 51.80
CA SER A 238 22.93 -16.26 53.06
C SER A 238 23.35 -17.70 52.76
#